data_AF-A0A090ICE5-F1
#
_entry.id   AF-A0A090ICE5-F1
#
_cell.length_a   1.000
_cell.length_b   1.000
_cell.length_c   1.000
_cell.angle_alpha   90.00
_cell.angle_beta   90.00
_cell.angle_gamma   90.00
#
_symmetry.space_group_name_H-M   'P 1'
#
loop_
_entity.id
_entity.type
_entity.pdbx_description
1 polymer ?
#
loop_
_entity_poly.entity_id
_entity_poly.type
_entity_poly.pdbx_seq_one_letter_code
_entity_poly.pdbx_strand_id
1 'polypeptide(L)'
;MYNALKHSIFIILIMALVNYVNKDPVEGRTEVESNKIQLFGIEKSAKSLSVLEGNKIVNQLMLEQSFYDAILFIDHMKENDEKTYLMRGLIEYIELNNHKKALLSFYKIPANPIARYFISEIYNQYGDTEKSMYWMKLAAGKGLLEGQYKAAQLYRKAGKYNEAYIWARCATLNGYLKAESLAQSLSTQIFLKEKQAMDKYYTRGVCPKNKSYSTLLDKLGYRIN
;
A
#
# COMPACT_ATOMS: atom_id res chain seq x y z
N MET A 1 32.16 2.07 -1.95
CA MET A 1 32.70 2.90 -3.05
C MET A 1 32.83 2.13 -4.38
N TYR A 2 31.86 1.26 -4.70
CA TYR A 2 31.76 0.58 -6.00
C TYR A 2 30.27 0.42 -6.32
N ASN A 3 29.88 0.86 -7.52
CA ASN A 3 28.52 0.86 -8.11
C ASN A 3 27.54 1.99 -7.80
N ALA A 4 28.09 3.16 -7.52
CA ALA A 4 27.62 4.43 -8.12
C ALA A 4 27.49 4.37 -9.67
N LEU A 5 27.99 3.31 -10.33
CA LEU A 5 27.79 2.95 -11.75
C LEU A 5 26.37 2.48 -12.11
N LYS A 6 25.55 2.02 -11.15
CA LYS A 6 24.16 1.57 -11.44
C LYS A 6 23.17 2.72 -11.60
N HIS A 7 23.43 3.87 -10.98
CA HIS A 7 22.70 5.12 -11.25
C HIS A 7 23.01 5.70 -12.63
N SER A 8 24.17 5.40 -13.21
CA SER A 8 24.59 5.99 -14.48
C SER A 8 23.92 5.33 -15.69
N ILE A 9 23.72 4.00 -15.70
CA ILE A 9 23.30 3.27 -16.92
C ILE A 9 21.78 3.39 -17.20
N PHE A 10 20.93 3.56 -16.18
CA PHE A 10 19.47 3.62 -16.39
C PHE A 10 18.98 5.02 -16.78
N ILE A 11 19.62 6.08 -16.25
CA ILE A 11 19.43 7.44 -16.75
C ILE A 11 20.01 7.58 -18.17
N ILE A 12 21.11 6.88 -18.51
CA ILE A 12 21.64 6.86 -19.88
C ILE A 12 20.65 6.23 -20.89
N LEU A 13 19.79 5.27 -20.50
CA LEU A 13 18.76 4.70 -21.38
C LEU A 13 17.55 5.62 -21.58
N ILE A 14 17.17 6.41 -20.56
CA ILE A 14 16.18 7.48 -20.70
C ILE A 14 16.77 8.65 -21.51
N MET A 15 18.06 8.96 -21.36
CA MET A 15 18.79 9.93 -22.21
C MET A 15 19.02 9.43 -23.64
N ALA A 16 19.15 8.13 -23.89
CA ALA A 16 19.26 7.57 -25.24
C ALA A 16 17.94 7.64 -26.03
N LEU A 17 16.79 7.54 -25.36
CA LEU A 17 15.48 7.77 -25.95
C LEU A 17 15.16 9.26 -26.16
N VAL A 18 15.72 10.16 -25.34
CA VAL A 18 15.62 11.62 -25.52
C VAL A 18 16.55 12.13 -26.65
N ASN A 19 17.77 11.57 -26.77
CA ASN A 19 18.71 11.91 -27.86
C ASN A 19 18.29 11.44 -29.25
N TYR A 20 17.36 10.47 -29.34
CA TYR A 20 16.76 10.06 -30.62
C TYR A 20 15.72 11.07 -31.14
N VAL A 21 15.23 12.00 -30.30
CA VAL A 21 14.06 12.84 -30.59
C VAL A 21 14.42 14.29 -30.98
N ASN A 22 15.58 14.85 -30.62
CA ASN A 22 15.92 16.25 -30.95
C ASN A 22 17.37 16.42 -31.45
N LYS A 23 17.52 16.62 -32.77
CA LYS A 23 18.74 17.19 -33.38
C LYS A 23 18.73 18.71 -33.17
N ASP A 24 19.74 19.23 -32.48
CA ASP A 24 20.55 20.43 -32.81
C ASP A 24 21.28 20.95 -31.54
N PRO A 25 22.55 21.43 -31.62
CA PRO A 25 23.40 21.64 -30.44
C PRO A 25 23.48 23.10 -30.00
N VAL A 26 23.52 23.37 -28.68
CA VAL A 26 24.06 24.62 -28.11
C VAL A 26 24.81 24.34 -26.79
N GLU A 27 25.99 24.94 -26.65
CA GLU A 27 27.00 24.82 -25.59
C GLU A 27 26.72 25.68 -24.33
N GLY A 28 27.31 25.28 -23.18
CA GLY A 28 27.78 26.20 -22.13
C GLY A 28 27.39 25.92 -20.67
N ARG A 29 28.37 25.44 -19.87
CA ARG A 29 28.72 25.63 -18.41
C ARG A 29 27.62 25.99 -17.37
N THR A 30 27.62 25.63 -16.08
CA THR A 30 28.50 24.92 -15.12
C THR A 30 27.72 24.76 -13.79
N GLU A 31 28.22 23.85 -12.94
CA GLU A 31 28.14 23.82 -11.47
C GLU A 31 26.92 23.21 -10.74
N VAL A 32 27.29 22.47 -9.69
CA VAL A 32 26.55 21.43 -8.99
C VAL A 32 26.11 21.97 -7.64
N GLU A 33 24.81 22.19 -7.47
CA GLU A 33 24.16 22.18 -6.16
C GLU A 33 23.32 20.90 -6.04
N SER A 34 23.16 20.40 -4.81
CA SER A 34 22.58 19.09 -4.47
C SER A 34 21.26 18.81 -5.20
N ASN A 35 21.36 18.15 -6.35
CA ASN A 35 20.26 17.93 -7.27
C ASN A 35 19.21 16.99 -6.66
N LYS A 36 18.13 17.57 -6.11
CA LYS A 36 16.79 17.10 -6.49
C LYS A 36 16.81 17.04 -8.00
N ILE A 37 16.94 15.85 -8.57
CA ILE A 37 16.93 15.68 -10.02
C ILE A 37 15.54 16.12 -10.47
N GLN A 38 15.39 17.38 -10.86
CA GLN A 38 14.29 17.78 -11.73
C GLN A 38 14.52 16.99 -13.00
N LEU A 39 13.81 15.88 -13.13
CA LEU A 39 13.74 15.12 -14.36
C LEU A 39 12.98 16.00 -15.38
N PHE A 40 13.71 16.92 -16.00
CA PHE A 40 13.20 17.75 -17.09
C PHE A 40 12.65 16.82 -18.17
N GLY A 41 11.37 16.97 -18.49
CA GLY A 41 10.68 16.15 -19.49
C GLY A 41 9.94 14.91 -18.96
N ILE A 42 9.87 14.65 -17.64
CA ILE A 42 8.91 13.64 -17.11
C ILE A 42 7.54 13.92 -17.67
N GLU A 43 7.10 15.18 -17.65
CA GLU A 43 5.73 15.54 -17.99
C GLU A 43 5.35 15.10 -19.40
N LYS A 44 6.26 15.30 -20.37
CA LYS A 44 6.06 14.91 -21.76
C LYS A 44 6.10 13.38 -21.89
N SER A 45 7.04 12.73 -21.22
CA SER A 45 7.21 11.28 -21.25
C SER A 45 6.01 10.57 -20.61
N ALA A 46 5.61 10.95 -19.40
CA ALA A 46 4.49 10.39 -18.66
C ALA A 46 3.16 10.53 -19.41
N LYS A 47 2.92 11.66 -20.09
CA LYS A 47 1.72 11.87 -20.93
C LYS A 47 1.67 10.95 -22.15
N SER A 48 2.83 10.53 -22.66
CA SER A 48 2.93 9.70 -23.87
C SER A 48 2.85 8.20 -23.61
N LEU A 49 3.05 7.78 -22.36
CA LEU A 49 3.11 6.36 -21.99
C LEU A 49 1.73 5.79 -21.68
N SER A 50 1.58 4.49 -21.92
CA SER A 50 0.42 3.74 -21.42
C SER A 50 0.43 3.67 -19.88
N VAL A 51 -0.74 3.47 -19.27
CA VAL A 51 -0.85 3.29 -17.82
C VAL A 51 0.01 2.13 -17.30
N LEU A 52 0.16 1.07 -18.10
CA LEU A 52 0.99 -0.08 -17.75
C LEU A 52 2.49 0.29 -17.68
N GLU A 53 2.99 1.03 -18.66
CA GLU A 53 4.38 1.48 -18.70
C GLU A 53 4.66 2.51 -17.61
N GLY A 54 3.75 3.46 -17.43
CA GLY A 54 3.83 4.43 -16.34
C GLY A 54 3.88 3.74 -14.98
N ASN A 55 3.03 2.74 -14.74
CA ASN A 55 3.04 1.96 -13.51
C ASN A 55 4.33 1.17 -13.26
N LYS A 56 5.06 0.77 -14.33
CA LYS A 56 6.39 0.14 -14.16
C LYS A 56 7.43 1.16 -13.69
N ILE A 57 7.40 2.37 -14.27
CA ILE A 57 8.31 3.46 -13.88
C ILE A 57 8.03 3.89 -12.45
N VAL A 58 6.77 4.13 -12.10
CA VAL A 58 6.37 4.49 -10.72
C VAL A 58 6.84 3.44 -9.72
N ASN A 59 6.63 2.16 -10.02
CA ASN A 59 7.10 1.07 -9.14
C ASN A 59 8.63 1.06 -9.01
N GLN A 60 9.37 1.34 -10.09
CA GLN A 60 10.82 1.44 -10.04
C GLN A 60 11.27 2.62 -9.15
N LEU A 61 10.65 3.79 -9.33
CA LEU A 61 10.92 4.97 -8.50
C LEU A 61 10.64 4.69 -7.01
N MET A 62 9.58 3.94 -6.69
CA MET A 62 9.30 3.51 -5.31
C MET A 62 10.38 2.57 -4.76
N LEU A 63 10.84 1.58 -5.54
CA LEU A 63 11.93 0.68 -5.14
C LEU A 63 13.26 1.42 -4.94
N GLU A 64 13.47 2.50 -5.67
CA GLU A 64 14.61 3.41 -5.54
C GLU A 64 14.43 4.47 -4.43
N GLN A 65 13.28 4.47 -3.75
CA GLN A 65 12.88 5.45 -2.72
C GLN A 65 12.77 6.90 -3.24
N SER A 66 12.61 7.08 -4.55
CA SER A 66 12.37 8.37 -5.21
C SER A 66 10.88 8.73 -5.20
N PHE A 67 10.32 8.90 -4.00
CA PHE A 67 8.87 9.03 -3.79
C PHE A 67 8.27 10.33 -4.36
N TYR A 68 9.00 11.44 -4.28
CA TYR A 68 8.55 12.71 -4.86
C TYR A 68 8.47 12.63 -6.39
N ASP A 69 9.47 12.00 -7.02
CA ASP A 69 9.50 11.78 -8.46
C ASP A 69 8.39 10.82 -8.89
N ALA A 70 8.10 9.79 -8.10
CA ALA A 70 6.99 8.89 -8.34
C ALA A 70 5.64 9.63 -8.34
N ILE A 71 5.40 10.51 -7.37
CA ILE A 71 4.18 11.35 -7.32
C ILE A 71 4.14 12.31 -8.51
N LEU A 72 5.24 13.01 -8.80
CA LEU A 72 5.32 13.94 -9.93
C LEU A 72 5.05 13.24 -11.26
N PHE A 73 5.56 12.01 -11.42
CA PHE A 73 5.31 11.18 -12.59
C PHE A 73 3.83 10.82 -12.70
N ILE A 74 3.21 10.34 -11.61
CA ILE A 74 1.78 10.01 -11.57
C ILE A 74 0.91 11.22 -11.92
N ASP A 75 1.23 12.41 -11.39
CA ASP A 75 0.46 13.63 -11.64
C ASP A 75 0.51 14.06 -13.13
N HIS A 76 1.45 13.53 -13.91
CA HIS A 76 1.58 13.76 -15.35
C HIS A 76 1.17 12.58 -16.24
N MET A 77 0.79 11.44 -15.65
CA MET A 77 0.24 10.32 -16.43
C MET A 77 -1.10 10.71 -17.06
N LYS A 78 -1.33 10.29 -18.30
CA LYS A 78 -2.60 10.56 -19.00
C LYS A 78 -3.79 9.86 -18.34
N GLU A 79 -3.58 8.65 -17.87
CA GLU A 79 -4.60 7.78 -17.29
C GLU A 79 -4.03 7.08 -16.05
N ASN A 80 -4.89 6.89 -15.04
CA ASN A 80 -4.54 6.25 -13.78
C ASN A 80 -5.49 5.07 -13.55
N ASP A 81 -4.93 3.91 -13.21
CA ASP A 81 -5.69 2.70 -12.90
C ASP A 81 -5.65 2.40 -11.39
N GLU A 82 -6.23 1.25 -11.01
CA GLU A 82 -6.26 0.83 -9.62
C GLU A 82 -4.86 0.74 -8.99
N LYS A 83 -3.87 0.27 -9.74
CA LYS A 83 -2.49 0.14 -9.26
C LYS A 83 -1.85 1.50 -9.10
N THR A 84 -2.09 2.44 -10.02
CA THR A 84 -1.59 3.81 -9.92
C THR A 84 -2.10 4.50 -8.65
N TYR A 85 -3.42 4.42 -8.39
CA TYR A 85 -4.01 5.00 -7.18
C TYR A 85 -3.52 4.33 -5.90
N LEU A 86 -3.32 3.01 -5.94
CA LEU A 86 -2.76 2.29 -4.80
C LEU A 86 -1.34 2.77 -4.48
N MET A 87 -0.45 2.82 -5.48
CA MET A 87 0.93 3.30 -5.31
C MET A 87 0.96 4.74 -4.79
N ARG A 88 0.17 5.64 -5.39
CA ARG A 88 0.05 7.03 -4.93
C ARG A 88 -0.41 7.12 -3.48
N GLY A 89 -1.45 6.37 -3.12
CA GLY A 89 -1.98 6.36 -1.76
C GLY A 89 -0.98 5.84 -0.73
N LEU A 90 -0.23 4.79 -1.07
CA LEU A 90 0.83 4.24 -0.23
C LEU A 90 1.97 5.23 -0.01
N ILE A 91 2.46 5.89 -1.07
CA ILE A 91 3.50 6.92 -0.97
C ILE A 91 3.01 8.06 -0.06
N GLU A 92 1.82 8.60 -0.33
CA GLU A 92 1.27 9.71 0.44
C GLU A 92 1.07 9.35 1.91
N TYR A 93 0.63 8.12 2.22
CA TYR A 93 0.42 7.68 3.60
C TYR A 93 1.73 7.35 4.33
N ILE A 94 2.56 6.48 3.76
CA ILE A 94 3.71 5.88 4.44
C ILE A 94 4.89 6.84 4.46
N GLU A 95 5.19 7.46 3.32
CA GLU A 95 6.44 8.21 3.13
C GLU A 95 6.24 9.70 3.41
N LEU A 96 5.10 10.25 2.99
CA LEU A 96 4.83 11.68 3.07
C LEU A 96 3.94 12.07 4.26
N ASN A 97 3.41 11.07 4.99
CA ASN A 97 2.48 11.27 6.12
C ASN A 97 1.31 12.23 5.79
N ASN A 98 0.85 12.21 4.54
CA ASN A 98 -0.18 13.07 4.00
C ASN A 98 -1.50 12.32 3.87
N HIS A 99 -2.17 12.14 5.01
CA HIS A 99 -3.39 11.35 5.12
C HIS A 99 -4.52 11.88 4.22
N LYS A 100 -4.59 13.19 3.97
CA LYS A 100 -5.61 13.78 3.10
C LYS A 100 -5.43 13.32 1.64
N LYS A 101 -4.22 13.43 1.09
CA LYS A 101 -3.94 12.98 -0.29
C LYS A 101 -3.95 11.46 -0.41
N ALA A 102 -3.55 10.75 0.64
CA ALA A 102 -3.68 9.30 0.72
C ALA A 102 -5.15 8.87 0.62
N LEU A 103 -6.04 9.43 1.45
CA LEU A 103 -7.48 9.17 1.39
C LEU A 103 -8.07 9.46 0.01
N LEU A 104 -7.72 10.60 -0.60
CA LEU A 104 -8.18 10.93 -1.95
C LEU A 104 -7.81 9.85 -2.97
N SER A 105 -6.60 9.28 -2.85
CA SER A 105 -6.14 8.21 -3.74
C SER A 105 -6.85 6.89 -3.44
N PHE A 106 -6.98 6.51 -2.16
CA PHE A 106 -7.66 5.27 -1.76
C PHE A 106 -9.16 5.27 -2.09
N TYR A 107 -9.85 6.42 -2.01
CA TYR A 107 -11.26 6.52 -2.40
C TYR A 107 -11.52 6.38 -3.90
N LYS A 108 -10.48 6.46 -4.75
CA LYS A 108 -10.61 6.10 -6.18
C LYS A 108 -10.70 4.59 -6.39
N ILE A 109 -10.28 3.80 -5.40
CA ILE A 109 -10.24 2.33 -5.45
C ILE A 109 -10.94 1.70 -4.23
N PRO A 110 -12.20 2.07 -3.92
CA PRO A 110 -12.85 1.71 -2.66
C PRO A 110 -13.16 0.21 -2.54
N ALA A 111 -13.00 -0.57 -3.61
CA ALA A 111 -13.12 -2.03 -3.61
C ALA A 111 -11.82 -2.73 -3.19
N ASN A 112 -10.67 -2.06 -3.32
CA ASN A 112 -9.35 -2.64 -3.07
C ASN A 112 -9.13 -2.87 -1.56
N PRO A 113 -8.84 -4.11 -1.10
CA PRO A 113 -8.68 -4.41 0.32
C PRO A 113 -7.52 -3.70 1.02
N ILE A 114 -6.43 -3.41 0.29
CA ILE A 114 -5.29 -2.67 0.82
C ILE A 114 -5.69 -1.20 1.00
N ALA A 115 -6.38 -0.61 0.01
CA ALA A 115 -6.91 0.75 0.15
C ALA A 115 -7.84 0.88 1.36
N ARG A 116 -8.76 -0.09 1.55
CA ARG A 116 -9.65 -0.13 2.72
C ARG A 116 -8.90 -0.23 4.04
N TYR A 117 -7.82 -1.03 4.08
CA TYR A 117 -6.94 -1.12 5.24
C TYR A 117 -6.38 0.25 5.61
N PHE A 118 -5.80 0.97 4.66
CA PHE A 118 -5.23 2.29 4.94
C PHE A 118 -6.27 3.38 5.21
N ILE A 119 -7.44 3.32 4.56
CA ILE A 119 -8.57 4.20 4.93
C ILE A 119 -8.95 3.99 6.41
N SER A 120 -9.00 2.73 6.88
CA SER A 120 -9.25 2.43 8.28
C SER A 120 -8.18 2.99 9.20
N GLU A 121 -6.90 2.79 8.88
CA GLU A 121 -5.79 3.29 9.70
C GLU A 121 -5.85 4.82 9.84
N ILE A 122 -6.14 5.53 8.75
CA ILE A 122 -6.29 6.99 8.76
C ILE A 122 -7.46 7.41 9.66
N TYR A 123 -8.63 6.76 9.56
CA TYR A 123 -9.75 7.06 10.45
C TYR A 123 -9.45 6.74 11.92
N ASN A 124 -8.72 5.66 12.19
CA ASN A 124 -8.30 5.31 13.53
C ASN A 124 -7.41 6.40 14.15
N GLN A 125 -6.47 6.95 13.36
CA GLN A 125 -5.61 8.04 13.78
C GLN A 125 -6.38 9.33 14.06
N TYR A 126 -7.45 9.59 13.31
CA TYR A 126 -8.37 10.72 13.58
C TYR A 126 -9.37 10.44 14.71
N GLY A 127 -9.31 9.27 15.36
CA GLY A 127 -10.21 8.91 16.45
C GLY A 127 -11.60 8.43 16.02
N ASP A 128 -11.88 8.37 14.72
CA ASP A 128 -13.14 7.86 14.17
C ASP A 128 -13.14 6.32 14.17
N THR A 129 -13.32 5.77 15.37
CA THR A 129 -13.19 4.33 15.63
C THR A 129 -14.26 3.52 14.90
N GLU A 130 -15.45 4.08 14.70
CA GLU A 130 -16.55 3.41 13.98
C GLU A 130 -16.24 3.28 12.49
N LYS A 131 -15.82 4.37 11.81
CA LYS A 131 -15.42 4.28 10.40
C LYS A 131 -14.19 3.40 10.24
N SER A 132 -13.23 3.50 11.17
CA SER A 132 -12.08 2.60 11.16
C SER A 132 -12.50 1.12 11.18
N MET A 133 -13.34 0.72 12.14
CA MET A 133 -13.85 -0.65 12.22
C MET A 133 -14.61 -1.06 10.96
N TYR A 134 -15.43 -0.17 10.38
CA TYR A 134 -16.16 -0.43 9.14
C TYR A 134 -15.22 -0.78 7.99
N TRP A 135 -14.24 0.09 7.71
CA TRP A 135 -13.30 -0.10 6.61
C TRP A 135 -12.38 -1.30 6.83
N MET A 136 -11.92 -1.52 8.07
CA MET A 136 -11.07 -2.68 8.39
C MET A 136 -11.82 -3.99 8.23
N LYS A 137 -13.08 -4.06 8.64
CA LYS A 137 -13.94 -5.23 8.43
C LYS A 137 -14.06 -5.57 6.94
N LEU A 138 -14.20 -4.56 6.08
CA LEU A 138 -14.27 -4.77 4.63
C LEU A 138 -12.95 -5.24 4.02
N ALA A 139 -11.80 -4.82 4.56
CA ALA A 139 -10.49 -5.32 4.16
C ALA A 139 -10.29 -6.79 4.61
N ALA A 140 -10.58 -7.08 5.89
CA ALA A 140 -10.51 -8.40 6.50
C ALA A 140 -11.43 -9.42 5.80
N GLY A 141 -12.64 -8.99 5.45
CA GLY A 141 -13.64 -9.79 4.74
C GLY A 141 -13.24 -10.15 3.30
N LYS A 142 -12.27 -9.45 2.71
CA LYS A 142 -11.67 -9.80 1.41
C LYS A 142 -10.42 -10.67 1.55
N GLY A 143 -10.10 -11.12 2.76
CA GLY A 143 -9.04 -12.08 3.04
C GLY A 143 -7.66 -11.46 3.19
N LEU A 144 -7.56 -10.14 3.40
CA LEU A 144 -6.30 -9.49 3.77
C LEU A 144 -5.91 -9.93 5.19
N LEU A 145 -4.86 -10.74 5.32
CA LEU A 145 -4.41 -11.30 6.60
C LEU A 145 -4.14 -10.22 7.66
N GLU A 146 -3.41 -9.18 7.26
CA GLU A 146 -3.11 -8.04 8.12
C GLU A 146 -4.39 -7.31 8.57
N GLY A 147 -5.34 -7.15 7.65
CA GLY A 147 -6.65 -6.58 7.95
C GLY A 147 -7.45 -7.41 8.95
N GLN A 148 -7.34 -8.74 8.91
CA GLN A 148 -7.98 -9.61 9.91
C GLN A 148 -7.38 -9.41 11.30
N TYR A 149 -6.05 -9.36 11.39
CA TYR A 149 -5.36 -9.10 12.65
C TYR A 149 -5.70 -7.70 13.20
N LYS A 150 -5.64 -6.65 12.36
CA LYS A 150 -6.02 -5.29 12.76
C LYS A 150 -7.50 -5.15 13.12
N ALA A 151 -8.40 -5.81 12.41
CA ALA A 151 -9.81 -5.84 12.78
C ALA A 151 -9.98 -6.39 14.20
N ALA A 152 -9.29 -7.49 14.53
CA ALA A 152 -9.33 -8.06 15.87
C ALA A 152 -8.84 -7.07 16.94
N GLN A 153 -7.77 -6.32 16.67
CA GLN A 153 -7.27 -5.29 17.58
C GLN A 153 -8.26 -4.15 17.78
N LEU A 154 -8.89 -3.66 16.71
CA LEU A 154 -9.88 -2.58 16.76
C LEU A 154 -11.12 -3.01 17.54
N TYR A 155 -11.67 -4.19 17.25
CA TYR A 155 -12.83 -4.72 17.97
C TYR A 155 -12.52 -4.96 19.45
N ARG A 156 -11.33 -5.46 19.78
CA ARG A 156 -10.89 -5.62 21.18
C ARG A 156 -10.84 -4.27 21.90
N LYS A 157 -10.27 -3.23 21.27
CA LYS A 157 -10.21 -1.88 21.84
C LYS A 157 -11.61 -1.30 22.07
N ALA A 158 -12.58 -1.66 21.23
CA ALA A 158 -13.97 -1.27 21.36
C ALA A 158 -14.79 -2.16 22.32
N GLY A 159 -14.18 -3.12 23.03
CA GLY A 159 -14.88 -4.04 23.94
C GLY A 159 -15.74 -5.11 23.25
N LYS A 160 -15.62 -5.26 21.92
CA LYS A 160 -16.39 -6.21 21.10
C LYS A 160 -15.63 -7.53 20.98
N TYR A 161 -15.57 -8.28 22.09
CA TYR A 161 -14.67 -9.44 22.22
C TYR A 161 -15.03 -10.61 21.30
N ASN A 162 -16.32 -10.84 21.02
CA ASN A 162 -16.76 -11.91 20.11
C ASN A 162 -16.27 -11.65 18.67
N GLU A 163 -16.48 -10.44 18.14
CA GLU A 163 -15.97 -10.05 16.82
C GLU A 163 -14.44 -10.03 16.78
N ALA A 164 -13.81 -9.55 17.84
CA ALA A 164 -12.36 -9.58 17.96
C ALA A 164 -11.82 -11.01 17.87
N TYR A 165 -12.45 -11.94 18.58
CA TYR A 165 -12.06 -13.35 18.59
C TYR A 165 -12.20 -13.99 17.21
N ILE A 166 -13.32 -13.74 16.53
CA ILE A 166 -13.57 -14.24 15.16
C ILE A 166 -12.45 -13.80 14.21
N TRP A 167 -12.11 -12.51 14.20
CA TRP A 167 -11.08 -12.00 13.29
C TRP A 167 -9.68 -12.48 13.65
N ALA A 168 -9.34 -12.56 14.94
CA ALA A 168 -8.05 -13.12 15.39
C ALA A 168 -7.93 -14.60 14.98
N ARG A 169 -9.01 -15.36 15.19
CA ARG A 169 -9.10 -16.77 14.80
C ARG A 169 -8.96 -16.97 13.29
N CYS A 170 -9.61 -16.14 12.48
CA CYS A 170 -9.44 -16.20 11.03
C CYS A 170 -8.02 -15.86 10.57
N ALA A 171 -7.39 -14.85 11.19
CA ALA A 171 -5.98 -14.53 10.92
C ALA A 171 -5.07 -15.73 11.24
N THR A 172 -5.23 -16.37 12.41
CA THR A 172 -4.51 -17.58 12.81
C THR A 172 -4.70 -18.73 11.82
N LEU A 173 -5.94 -19.07 11.46
CA LEU A 173 -6.23 -20.14 10.49
C LEU A 173 -5.63 -19.89 9.10
N ASN A 174 -5.50 -18.61 8.74
CA ASN A 174 -4.91 -18.19 7.49
C ASN A 174 -3.38 -18.17 7.50
N GLY A 175 -2.76 -18.36 8.67
CA GLY A 175 -1.31 -18.48 8.86
C GLY A 175 -0.65 -17.22 9.40
N TYR A 176 -1.42 -16.27 9.94
CA TYR A 176 -0.86 -15.08 10.57
C TYR A 176 -0.53 -15.37 12.04
N LEU A 177 0.68 -15.89 12.28
CA LEU A 177 1.11 -16.42 13.59
C LEU A 177 0.99 -15.40 14.73
N LYS A 178 1.21 -14.11 14.48
CA LYS A 178 1.07 -13.04 15.49
C LYS A 178 -0.35 -12.95 16.07
N ALA A 179 -1.37 -13.47 15.38
CA ALA A 179 -2.74 -13.46 15.86
C ALA A 179 -3.05 -14.54 16.92
N GLU A 180 -2.18 -15.54 17.11
CA GLU A 180 -2.41 -16.64 18.06
C GLU A 180 -2.53 -16.16 19.50
N SER A 181 -1.57 -15.34 19.95
CA SER A 181 -1.59 -14.77 21.30
C SER A 181 -2.82 -13.88 21.53
N LEU A 182 -3.24 -13.13 20.51
CA LEU A 182 -4.44 -12.32 20.56
C LEU A 182 -5.70 -13.18 20.66
N ALA A 183 -5.84 -14.22 19.85
CA ALA A 183 -6.96 -15.15 19.92
C ALA A 183 -7.03 -15.85 21.29
N GLN A 184 -5.89 -16.29 21.82
CA GLN A 184 -5.82 -16.92 23.15
C GLN A 184 -6.24 -15.94 24.26
N SER A 185 -5.72 -14.71 24.25
CA SER A 185 -6.12 -13.68 25.21
C SER A 185 -7.63 -13.40 25.14
N LEU A 186 -8.16 -13.20 23.95
CA LEU A 186 -9.60 -12.96 23.73
C LEU A 186 -10.49 -14.12 24.16
N SER A 187 -9.99 -15.36 24.06
CA SER A 187 -10.75 -16.56 24.47
C SER A 187 -11.11 -16.58 25.95
N THR A 188 -10.38 -15.82 26.78
CA THR A 188 -10.68 -15.68 28.22
C THR A 188 -11.76 -14.63 28.51
N GLN A 189 -12.09 -13.79 27.51
CA GLN A 189 -13.06 -12.69 27.62
C GLN A 189 -14.43 -13.03 27.01
N ILE A 190 -14.61 -14.27 26.53
CA ILE A 190 -15.82 -14.73 25.85
C ILE A 190 -16.41 -15.95 26.58
N PHE A 191 -17.73 -16.13 26.50
CA PHE A 191 -18.37 -17.28 27.11
C PHE A 191 -17.97 -18.58 26.40
N LEU A 192 -17.73 -19.64 27.18
CA LEU A 192 -17.27 -20.94 26.64
C LEU A 192 -18.20 -21.48 25.53
N LYS A 193 -19.52 -21.35 25.70
CA LYS A 193 -20.49 -21.81 24.68
C LYS A 193 -20.39 -21.02 23.39
N GLU A 194 -20.21 -19.70 23.47
CA GLU A 194 -20.04 -18.83 22.30
C GLU A 194 -18.73 -19.14 21.59
N LYS A 195 -17.65 -19.30 22.36
CA LYS A 195 -16.35 -19.75 21.84
C LYS A 195 -16.49 -21.06 21.07
N GLN A 196 -17.12 -22.08 21.65
CA GLN A 196 -17.32 -23.37 21.01
C GLN A 196 -18.14 -23.25 19.71
N ALA A 197 -19.17 -22.42 19.69
CA ALA A 197 -19.97 -22.16 18.49
C ALA A 197 -19.14 -21.46 17.40
N MET A 198 -18.37 -20.43 17.76
CA MET A 198 -17.46 -19.73 16.85
C MET A 198 -16.34 -20.65 16.34
N ASP A 199 -15.79 -21.52 17.20
CA ASP A 199 -14.80 -22.52 16.84
C ASP A 199 -15.35 -23.54 15.84
N LYS A 200 -16.60 -23.96 16.00
CA LYS A 200 -17.25 -24.85 15.04
C LYS A 200 -17.52 -24.17 13.70
N TYR A 201 -17.93 -22.90 13.70
CA TYR A 201 -18.34 -22.18 12.49
C TYR A 201 -17.15 -21.64 11.69
N TYR A 202 -16.24 -20.90 12.33
CA TYR A 202 -15.15 -20.19 11.67
C TYR A 202 -13.96 -21.11 11.40
N THR A 203 -14.13 -22.08 10.50
CA THR A 203 -13.07 -22.98 10.06
C THR A 203 -12.24 -22.37 8.93
N ARG A 204 -11.17 -23.07 8.50
CA ARG A 204 -10.28 -22.63 7.42
C ARG A 204 -11.01 -22.33 6.11
N GLY A 205 -12.09 -23.06 5.80
CA GLY A 205 -12.88 -22.86 4.59
C GLY A 205 -13.87 -21.68 4.67
N VAL A 206 -14.20 -21.23 5.88
CA VAL A 206 -15.14 -20.12 6.11
C VAL A 206 -14.41 -18.79 6.24
N CYS A 207 -13.24 -18.80 6.89
CA CYS A 207 -12.43 -17.60 7.04
C CYS A 207 -11.92 -17.10 5.68
N PRO A 208 -12.22 -15.85 5.27
CA PRO A 208 -11.79 -15.32 3.98
C PRO A 208 -10.27 -15.37 3.86
N LYS A 209 -9.73 -15.80 2.72
CA LYS A 209 -8.28 -15.83 2.51
C LYS A 209 -7.92 -15.33 1.12
N ASN A 210 -7.03 -14.34 1.04
CA ASN A 210 -6.47 -13.90 -0.22
C ASN A 210 -4.97 -13.62 -0.09
N LYS A 211 -4.15 -14.60 -0.49
CA LYS A 211 -2.69 -14.52 -0.45
C LYS A 211 -2.10 -13.50 -1.44
N SER A 212 -2.86 -13.07 -2.45
CA SER A 212 -2.35 -12.14 -3.48
C SER A 212 -2.01 -10.77 -2.88
N TYR A 213 -2.85 -10.25 -1.96
CA TYR A 213 -2.65 -8.92 -1.39
C TYR A 213 -1.45 -8.83 -0.44
N SER A 214 -1.17 -9.89 0.33
CA SER A 214 0.04 -9.91 1.17
C SER A 214 1.30 -9.84 0.30
N THR A 215 1.33 -10.58 -0.82
CA THR A 215 2.49 -10.50 -1.74
C THR A 215 2.59 -9.19 -2.51
N LEU A 216 1.47 -8.46 -2.67
CA LEU A 216 1.47 -7.22 -3.44
C LEU A 216 2.20 -6.10 -2.69
N LEU A 217 1.99 -5.98 -1.38
CA LEU A 217 2.70 -5.00 -0.57
C LEU A 217 4.21 -5.26 -0.53
N ASP A 218 4.60 -6.53 -0.33
CA ASP A 218 6.01 -6.92 -0.35
C ASP A 218 6.68 -6.55 -1.70
N LYS A 219 5.97 -6.74 -2.82
CA LYS A 219 6.45 -6.39 -4.16
C LYS A 219 6.58 -4.88 -4.39
N LEU A 220 5.81 -4.07 -3.65
CA LEU A 220 5.90 -2.61 -3.67
C LEU A 220 6.94 -2.07 -2.68
N GLY A 221 7.74 -2.95 -2.04
CA GLY A 221 8.75 -2.56 -1.05
C GLY A 221 8.22 -2.41 0.37
N TYR A 222 6.93 -2.69 0.60
CA TYR A 222 6.28 -2.52 1.90
C TYR A 222 6.09 -3.84 2.61
N ARG A 223 6.67 -3.97 3.80
CA ARG A 223 6.31 -5.01 4.76
C ARG A 223 5.40 -4.39 5.81
N ILE A 224 4.15 -4.82 5.90
CA ILE A 224 3.35 -4.51 7.08
C ILE A 224 3.83 -5.48 8.17
N ASN A 225 4.50 -4.93 9.18
CA ASN A 225 4.97 -5.67 10.34
C ASN A 225 3.89 -5.74 11.41
#